data_AF-A0A2V7D3Z4-F1
#
_entry.id   AF-A0A2V7D3Z4-F1
#
_cell.length_a   1.000
_cell.length_b   1.000
_cell.length_c   1.000
_cell.angle_alpha   90.00
_cell.angle_beta   90.00
_cell.angle_gamma   90.00
#
_symmetry.space_group_name_H-M   'P 1'
#
loop_
_entity.id
_entity.type
_entity.pdbx_description
1 polymer ?
#
loop_
_entity_poly.entity_id
_entity_poly.type
_entity_poly.pdbx_seq_one_letter_code
_entity_poly.pdbx_strand_id
1 'polypeptide(L)'
;MPPEPTTKRAVIFVDGQNLFHAAREAFGYTYPNYDVLALADAVCHRGEYDVAVILSQDQDFSEVAEEIRVIAQERSWWIKVASAYPLSPTTRNRRGINRTDWLPINRVMYDGCLDRRDYRPPR
;
A
#
# COMPACT_ATOMS: atom_id res chain seq x y z
N MET A 1 -21.59 -9.09 4.56
CA MET A 1 -20.75 -9.07 3.34
C MET A 1 -21.11 -10.26 2.48
N PRO A 2 -21.23 -10.10 1.16
CA PRO A 2 -21.36 -11.22 0.22
C PRO A 2 -20.14 -12.16 0.31
N PRO A 3 -20.25 -13.41 -0.19
CA PRO A 3 -19.12 -14.33 -0.24
C PRO A 3 -17.97 -13.77 -1.08
N GLU A 4 -16.77 -14.15 -0.72
CA GLU A 4 -15.56 -13.80 -1.44
C GLU A 4 -15.62 -14.32 -2.89
N PRO A 5 -15.46 -13.44 -3.91
CA PRO A 5 -15.55 -13.83 -5.30
C PRO A 5 -14.34 -14.65 -5.75
N THR A 6 -14.56 -15.50 -6.74
CA THR A 6 -13.56 -16.40 -7.32
C THR A 6 -12.53 -15.68 -8.19
N THR A 7 -12.89 -14.54 -8.80
CA THR A 7 -12.00 -13.66 -9.56
C THR A 7 -12.06 -12.27 -8.95
N LYS A 8 -10.90 -11.60 -8.86
CA LYS A 8 -10.70 -10.48 -7.97
C LYS A 8 -9.88 -9.34 -8.66
N ARG A 9 -10.33 -8.08 -8.67
CA ARG A 9 -9.79 -6.86 -9.36
C ARG A 9 -9.24 -5.70 -8.48
N ALA A 10 -7.93 -5.44 -8.51
CA ALA A 10 -7.31 -4.52 -7.54
C ALA A 10 -7.28 -3.07 -8.03
N VAL A 11 -7.52 -2.12 -7.12
CA VAL A 11 -7.30 -0.68 -7.35
C VAL A 11 -6.32 -0.19 -6.29
N ILE A 12 -5.21 0.43 -6.70
CA ILE A 12 -4.18 0.88 -5.78
C ILE A 12 -4.11 2.40 -5.79
N PHE A 13 -4.20 2.99 -4.61
CA PHE A 13 -3.98 4.40 -4.37
C PHE A 13 -2.62 4.58 -3.72
N VAL A 14 -1.74 5.33 -4.39
CA VAL A 14 -0.37 5.58 -3.93
C VAL A 14 -0.22 7.05 -3.61
N ASP A 15 0.00 7.36 -2.33
CA ASP A 15 0.48 8.67 -1.91
C ASP A 15 2.01 8.66 -1.97
N GLY A 16 2.56 9.16 -3.07
CA GLY A 16 3.99 9.09 -3.33
C GLY A 16 4.85 9.89 -2.35
N GLN A 17 4.32 10.98 -1.79
CA GLN A 17 5.07 11.83 -0.85
C GLN A 17 5.15 11.17 0.52
N ASN A 18 4.04 10.64 1.02
CA ASN A 18 4.01 9.94 2.30
C ASN A 18 4.80 8.62 2.22
N LEU A 19 4.65 7.86 1.12
CA LEU A 19 5.41 6.65 0.87
C LEU A 19 6.92 6.91 0.83
N PHE A 20 7.36 7.99 0.17
CA PHE A 20 8.78 8.36 0.15
C PHE A 20 9.29 8.75 1.54
N HIS A 21 8.54 9.54 2.31
CA HIS A 21 8.95 9.91 3.67
C HIS A 21 9.03 8.69 4.59
N ALA A 22 8.07 7.78 4.51
CA ALA A 22 8.07 6.53 5.26
C ALA A 22 9.23 5.60 4.85
N ALA A 23 9.50 5.45 3.55
CA ALA A 23 10.63 4.67 3.05
C ALA A 23 11.99 5.27 3.42
N ARG A 24 12.12 6.60 3.39
CA ARG A 24 13.30 7.32 3.87
C ARG A 24 13.53 7.09 5.36
N GLU A 25 12.49 7.19 6.19
CA GLU A 25 12.59 6.93 7.63
C GLU A 25 12.94 5.47 7.94
N ALA A 26 12.28 4.52 7.26
CA ALA A 26 12.47 3.10 7.51
C ALA A 26 13.79 2.56 6.98
N PHE A 27 14.30 3.09 5.86
CA PHE A 27 15.40 2.47 5.10
C PHE A 27 16.56 3.41 4.74
N GLY A 28 16.43 4.73 4.96
CA GLY A 28 17.53 5.69 4.77
C GLY A 28 17.75 6.21 3.35
N TYR A 29 16.80 6.02 2.42
CA TYR A 29 16.92 6.52 1.04
C TYR A 29 16.74 8.05 0.94
N THR A 30 17.57 8.71 0.11
CA THR A 30 17.59 10.18 0.00
C THR A 30 16.79 10.75 -1.18
N TYR A 31 16.23 9.90 -2.03
CA TYR A 31 15.38 10.27 -3.18
C TYR A 31 14.33 9.17 -3.46
N PRO A 32 13.20 9.47 -4.13
CA PRO A 32 12.18 8.47 -4.44
C PRO A 32 12.76 7.42 -5.38
N ASN A 33 12.90 6.19 -4.90
CA ASN A 33 13.59 5.10 -5.60
C ASN A 33 12.76 3.82 -5.71
N TYR A 34 11.44 3.92 -5.62
CA TYR A 34 10.52 2.80 -5.79
C TYR A 34 9.86 2.86 -7.17
N ASP A 35 9.71 1.70 -7.82
CA ASP A 35 8.86 1.56 -8.99
C ASP A 35 7.42 1.31 -8.50
N VAL A 36 6.53 2.27 -8.78
CA VAL A 36 5.11 2.21 -8.37
C VAL A 36 4.42 0.99 -8.97
N LEU A 37 4.76 0.61 -10.21
CA LEU A 37 4.21 -0.55 -10.87
C LEU A 37 4.78 -1.83 -10.27
N ALA A 38 6.09 -1.90 -9.99
CA ALA A 38 6.69 -3.07 -9.33
C ALA A 38 6.21 -3.22 -7.87
N LEU A 39 5.94 -2.13 -7.16
CA LEU A 39 5.37 -2.14 -5.82
C LEU A 39 3.89 -2.52 -5.84
N ALA A 40 3.12 -1.95 -6.77
CA ALA A 40 1.74 -2.33 -7.05
C ALA A 40 1.65 -3.83 -7.37
N ASP A 41 2.55 -4.30 -8.22
CA ASP A 41 2.69 -5.68 -8.60
C ASP A 41 3.12 -6.52 -7.39
N ALA A 42 4.18 -6.22 -6.65
CA ALA A 42 4.53 -6.99 -5.43
C ALA A 42 3.40 -7.06 -4.38
N VAL A 43 2.55 -6.03 -4.31
CA VAL A 43 1.35 -5.98 -3.46
C VAL A 43 0.19 -6.80 -4.07
N CYS A 44 0.02 -6.82 -5.40
CA CYS A 44 -1.13 -7.41 -6.09
C CYS A 44 -0.86 -8.74 -6.83
N HIS A 45 0.39 -9.10 -7.10
CA HIS A 45 0.86 -10.22 -7.94
C HIS A 45 0.79 -11.57 -7.22
N ARG A 46 0.15 -11.61 -6.04
CA ARG A 46 -0.45 -12.85 -5.52
C ARG A 46 -1.70 -13.28 -6.31
N GLY A 47 -2.14 -12.52 -7.33
CA GLY A 47 -3.18 -12.97 -8.27
C GLY A 47 -4.58 -13.07 -7.65
N GLU A 48 -4.89 -12.18 -6.70
CA GLU A 48 -5.83 -12.50 -5.61
C GLU A 48 -6.85 -11.40 -5.24
N TYR A 49 -7.09 -10.28 -5.95
CA TYR A 49 -7.70 -9.12 -5.23
C TYR A 49 -8.72 -8.22 -5.94
N ASP A 50 -9.98 -8.13 -5.43
CA ASP A 50 -10.97 -7.03 -5.59
C ASP A 50 -10.74 -6.00 -4.47
N VAL A 51 -9.50 -5.55 -4.30
CA VAL A 51 -9.03 -4.83 -3.10
C VAL A 51 -8.61 -3.42 -3.46
N ALA A 52 -9.03 -2.45 -2.66
CA ALA A 52 -8.46 -1.11 -2.65
C ALA A 52 -7.23 -1.09 -1.72
N VAL A 53 -6.02 -0.98 -2.27
CA VAL A 53 -4.81 -0.88 -1.45
C VAL A 53 -4.33 0.56 -1.40
N ILE A 54 -4.18 1.09 -0.19
CA ILE A 54 -3.62 2.42 0.06
C ILE A 54 -2.20 2.25 0.57
N LEU A 55 -1.23 2.71 -0.23
CA LEU A 55 0.17 2.77 0.18
C LEU A 55 0.43 4.09 0.91
N SER A 56 -0.02 4.15 2.16
CA SER A 56 0.13 5.30 3.05
C SER A 56 -0.13 4.91 4.51
N GLN A 57 0.38 5.72 5.45
CA GLN A 57 0.02 5.67 6.88
C GLN A 57 -0.82 6.88 7.32
N ASP A 58 -1.24 7.73 6.39
CA ASP A 58 -1.98 8.94 6.68
C ASP A 58 -3.41 8.65 7.15
N GLN A 59 -3.76 9.12 8.34
CA GLN A 59 -5.07 8.86 8.91
C GLN A 59 -6.19 9.63 8.20
N ASP A 60 -5.88 10.65 7.41
CA ASP A 60 -6.86 11.41 6.63
C ASP A 60 -7.60 10.50 5.63
N PHE A 61 -6.98 9.42 5.16
CA PHE A 61 -7.63 8.42 4.30
C PHE A 61 -8.60 7.49 5.04
N SER A 62 -8.72 7.58 6.37
CA SER A 62 -9.63 6.72 7.14
C SER A 62 -11.10 6.99 6.85
N GLU A 63 -11.48 8.23 6.49
CA GLU A 63 -12.84 8.57 6.07
C GLU A 63 -13.20 7.88 4.75
N VAL A 64 -12.27 7.86 3.79
CA VAL A 64 -12.43 7.15 2.52
C VAL A 64 -12.54 5.65 2.74
N ALA A 65 -11.73 5.08 3.64
CA ALA A 65 -11.80 3.67 3.98
C ALA A 65 -13.14 3.29 4.63
N GLU A 66 -13.69 4.15 5.50
CA GLU A 66 -15.01 3.96 6.11
C GLU A 66 -16.12 4.04 5.05
N GLU A 67 -16.09 5.03 4.16
CA GLU A 67 -17.09 5.19 3.09
C GLU A 67 -17.12 3.99 2.14
N ILE A 68 -15.94 3.47 1.76
CA ILE A 68 -15.85 2.25 0.94
C ILE A 68 -16.53 1.07 1.64
N ARG A 69 -16.36 0.92 2.97
CA ARG A 69 -17.02 -0.14 3.74
C ARG A 69 -18.53 0.05 3.80
N VAL A 70 -19.02 1.29 3.92
CA VAL A 70 -20.46 1.60 3.88
C VAL A 70 -21.03 1.21 2.52
N ILE A 71 -20.43 1.67 1.42
CA ILE A 71 -20.87 1.35 0.05
C ILE A 71 -20.84 -0.17 -0.19
N ALA A 72 -19.82 -0.86 0.30
CA ALA A 72 -19.70 -2.31 0.19
C ALA A 72 -20.87 -3.04 0.86
N GLN A 73 -21.27 -2.57 2.05
CA GLN A 73 -22.41 -3.13 2.77
C GLN A 73 -23.72 -2.84 2.04
N GLU A 74 -23.96 -1.60 1.65
CA GLU A 74 -25.19 -1.18 0.95
C GLU A 74 -25.40 -1.92 -0.37
N ARG A 75 -24.34 -2.07 -1.15
CA ARG A 75 -24.40 -2.70 -2.47
C ARG A 75 -24.26 -4.21 -2.44
N SER A 76 -24.12 -4.81 -1.25
CA SER A 76 -23.77 -6.22 -1.10
C SER A 76 -22.59 -6.60 -2.00
N TRP A 77 -21.55 -5.77 -1.98
CA TRP A 77 -20.35 -5.92 -2.79
C TRP A 77 -19.18 -6.37 -1.91
N TRP A 78 -18.43 -7.38 -2.38
CA TRP A 78 -17.22 -7.82 -1.70
C TRP A 78 -16.06 -6.91 -2.09
N ILE A 79 -15.49 -6.20 -1.12
CA ILE A 79 -14.30 -5.38 -1.28
C ILE A 79 -13.55 -5.34 0.05
N LYS A 80 -12.22 -5.38 0.01
CA LYS A 80 -11.37 -5.10 1.16
C LYS A 80 -10.58 -3.82 0.92
N VAL A 81 -10.31 -3.10 2.00
CA VAL A 81 -9.45 -1.91 1.98
C VAL A 81 -8.27 -2.19 2.88
N ALA A 82 -7.06 -2.10 2.34
CA ALA A 82 -5.84 -2.38 3.08
C ALA A 82 -4.89 -1.18 3.08
N SER A 83 -4.27 -0.90 4.24
CA SER A 83 -3.19 0.06 4.37
C SER A 83 -1.87 -0.70 4.40
N ALA A 84 -1.10 -0.57 3.33
CA ALA A 84 0.21 -1.18 3.20
C ALA A 84 1.30 -0.16 3.52
N TYR A 85 2.22 -0.50 4.43
CA TYR A 85 3.21 0.46 4.93
C TYR A 85 4.53 -0.20 5.36
N PRO A 86 5.68 0.47 5.16
CA PRO A 86 6.97 -0.05 5.63
C PRO A 86 7.00 -0.20 7.15
N LEU A 87 7.40 -1.39 7.63
CA LEU A 87 7.60 -1.65 9.05
C LEU A 87 8.98 -2.22 9.31
N SER A 88 9.72 -1.57 10.21
CA SER A 88 11.03 -1.98 10.68
C SER A 88 11.15 -1.79 12.20
N PRO A 89 12.21 -2.29 12.85
CA PRO A 89 12.49 -2.01 14.25
C PRO A 89 12.67 -0.51 14.56
N THR A 90 13.08 0.30 13.57
CA THR A 90 13.33 1.74 13.73
C THR A 90 12.13 2.61 13.37
N THR A 91 11.07 2.05 12.78
CA THR A 91 9.88 2.82 12.38
C THR A 91 9.12 3.34 13.60
N ARG A 92 8.91 4.67 13.68
CA ARG A 92 8.13 5.29 14.77
C ARG A 92 6.64 4.99 14.66
N ASN A 93 6.06 5.11 13.46
CA ASN A 93 4.66 4.82 13.21
C ASN A 93 4.46 3.35 12.80
N ARG A 94 3.86 2.54 13.66
CA ARG A 94 3.73 1.09 13.47
C ARG A 94 2.33 0.64 13.03
N ARG A 95 1.42 1.59 12.85
CA ARG A 95 0.02 1.34 12.49
C ARG A 95 -0.28 1.77 11.07
N GLY A 96 -1.25 1.10 10.47
CA GLY A 96 -1.87 1.51 9.22
C GLY A 96 -3.01 2.51 9.46
N ILE A 97 -3.72 2.81 8.38
CA ILE A 97 -4.90 3.67 8.38
C ILE A 97 -6.03 2.99 9.16
N ASN A 98 -6.71 3.72 10.03
CA ASN A 98 -7.89 3.18 10.70
C ASN A 98 -8.92 2.63 9.69
N ARG A 99 -9.67 1.60 10.10
CA ARG A 99 -10.71 0.96 9.25
C ARG A 99 -10.15 0.31 7.98
N THR A 100 -8.86 0.02 7.94
CA THR A 100 -8.25 -0.80 6.89
C THR A 100 -7.67 -2.08 7.48
N ASP A 101 -7.44 -3.07 6.63
CA ASP A 101 -6.62 -4.22 6.94
C ASP A 101 -5.14 -3.77 6.87
N TRP A 102 -4.37 -3.96 7.94
CA TRP A 102 -3.00 -3.47 7.99
C TRP A 102 -2.03 -4.48 7.38
N LEU A 103 -1.31 -4.04 6.35
CA LEU A 103 -0.33 -4.84 5.60
C LEU A 103 1.10 -4.29 5.82
N PRO A 104 1.77 -4.66 6.92
CA PRO A 104 3.14 -4.24 7.16
C PRO A 104 4.10 -4.87 6.15
N ILE A 105 4.82 -4.03 5.42
CA ILE A 105 5.85 -4.42 4.44
C ILE A 105 7.20 -4.44 5.17
N ASN A 106 7.77 -5.63 5.33
CA ASN A 106 9.10 -5.78 5.92
C ASN A 106 10.21 -5.46 4.89
N ARG A 107 11.43 -5.30 5.38
CA ARG A 107 12.60 -4.98 4.55
C ARG A 107 12.82 -5.97 3.41
N VAL A 108 12.66 -7.27 3.66
CA VAL A 108 12.87 -8.32 2.64
C VAL A 108 11.90 -8.16 1.48
N MET A 109 10.63 -7.88 1.77
CA MET A 109 9.61 -7.62 0.75
C MET A 109 9.91 -6.34 -0.02
N TYR A 110 10.29 -5.26 0.67
CA TYR A 110 10.61 -3.98 0.04
C TYR A 110 11.85 -4.06 -0.86
N ASP A 111 12.94 -4.68 -0.39
CA ASP A 111 14.20 -4.79 -1.13
C ASP A 111 14.03 -5.62 -2.42
N GLY A 112 13.08 -6.56 -2.45
CA GLY A 112 12.70 -7.30 -3.65
C GLY A 112 12.03 -6.45 -4.74
N CYS A 113 11.58 -5.24 -4.41
CA CYS A 113 10.85 -4.33 -5.30
C CYS A 113 11.69 -3.13 -5.77
N LEU A 114 12.98 -3.07 -5.42
CA LEU A 114 13.84 -1.93 -5.77
C LEU A 114 14.06 -1.84 -7.28
N ASP A 115 13.81 -0.65 -7.83
CA ASP A 115 14.21 -0.35 -9.21
C ASP A 115 15.74 -0.23 -9.28
N ARG A 116 16.34 -0.97 -10.20
CA ARG A 116 17.80 -0.99 -10.41
C ARG A 116 18.27 0.07 -11.41
N ARG A 117 17.36 0.82 -12.02
CA ARG A 117 17.68 1.87 -12.99
C ARG A 117 18.17 3.12 -12.26
N ASP A 118 19.21 3.72 -12.82
CA ASP A 118 19.75 4.99 -12.34
C ASP A 118 19.13 6.15 -13.13
N TYR A 119 18.20 6.87 -12.50
CA TYR A 119 17.50 8.02 -13.09
C TYR A 119 18.23 9.35 -12.85
N ARG A 120 19.41 9.32 -12.22
CA ARG A 120 20.20 10.54 -12.02
C ARG A 120 20.69 11.05 -13.39
N PRO A 121 20.73 12.38 -13.60
CA PRO A 121 21.31 12.93 -14.81
C PRO A 121 22.77 12.47 -14.94
N PRO A 122 23.26 12.21 -16.17
CA PRO A 122 24.66 11.87 -16.39
C PRO A 122 25.57 12.95 -15.78
N ARG A 123 26.66 12.53 -15.15
CA ARG A 123 27.70 13.43 -14.65
C ARG A 123 28.47 14.08 -15.78
#